data_AF-A0AAD5I752-F1
#
_entry.id   AF-A0AAD5I752-F1
#
_cell.length_a   1.000
_cell.length_b   1.000
_cell.length_c   1.000
_cell.angle_alpha   90.00
_cell.angle_beta   90.00
_cell.angle_gamma   90.00
#
_symmetry.space_group_name_H-M   'P 1'
#
loop_
_entity.id
_entity.type
_entity.pdbx_description
1 polymer ?
#
loop_
_entity_poly.entity_id
_entity_poly.type
_entity_poly.pdbx_seq_one_letter_code
_entity_poly.pdbx_strand_id
1 'polypeptide(L)'
;MFWSKLWRPSENTAVSFFFLKPVSKKEAPDYLDIIKDPMDLSTIRDKVRRMEYKDREDFRHDVFKITLNAHAYNDGRNPGISLLADQLLELSDYLLDENHESLAEAEAGIES
;
A
#
# COMPACT_ATOMS: atom_id res chain seq x y z
N MET A 1 -28.18 13.12 12.16
CA MET A 1 -27.42 14.20 11.50
C MET A 1 -26.69 13.58 10.32
N PHE A 2 -26.90 14.06 9.09
CA PHE A 2 -26.40 13.47 7.83
C PHE A 2 -24.87 13.21 7.86
N TRP A 3 -24.15 14.01 8.66
CA TRP A 3 -22.71 13.94 8.87
C TRP A 3 -22.20 12.75 9.70
N SER A 4 -23.04 12.09 10.53
CA SER A 4 -22.61 10.91 11.30
C SER A 4 -22.71 9.59 10.54
N LYS A 5 -23.26 9.59 9.33
CA LYS A 5 -23.32 8.42 8.44
C LYS A 5 -22.11 8.31 7.50
N LEU A 6 -21.38 9.42 7.27
CA LEU A 6 -20.15 9.44 6.47
C LEU A 6 -18.90 9.05 7.27
N TRP A 7 -18.98 8.93 8.60
CA TRP A 7 -17.90 8.44 9.46
C TRP A 7 -18.08 6.96 9.87
N ARG A 8 -18.96 6.21 9.21
CA ARG A 8 -18.84 4.74 9.34
C ARG A 8 -17.56 4.35 8.61
N PRO A 9 -16.56 3.73 9.27
CA PRO A 9 -15.42 3.14 8.59
C PRO A 9 -15.94 1.87 7.89
N SER A 10 -16.77 2.05 6.87
CA SER A 10 -17.31 0.96 6.07
C SER A 10 -16.22 0.54 5.10
N GLU A 11 -15.59 -0.58 5.46
CA GLU A 11 -15.05 -1.60 4.57
C GLU A 11 -13.71 -1.29 3.88
N ASN A 12 -13.44 -0.05 3.45
CA ASN A 12 -12.16 0.29 2.80
C ASN A 12 -11.04 0.75 3.75
N THR A 13 -11.39 1.23 4.95
CA THR A 13 -10.40 1.64 5.97
C THR A 13 -9.71 0.44 6.62
N ALA A 14 -10.35 -0.74 6.63
CA ALA A 14 -9.82 -1.94 7.29
C ALA A 14 -8.63 -2.54 6.53
N VAL A 15 -8.72 -2.61 5.20
CA VAL A 15 -7.70 -3.19 4.31
C VAL A 15 -6.37 -2.45 4.43
N SER A 16 -6.41 -1.12 4.49
CA SER A 16 -5.19 -0.29 4.51
C SER A 16 -4.66 0.01 5.91
N PHE A 17 -5.45 -0.16 6.98
CA PHE A 17 -5.13 0.32 8.32
C PHE A 17 -3.73 -0.10 8.82
N PHE A 18 -3.40 -1.38 8.68
CA PHE A 18 -2.10 -1.92 9.12
C PHE A 18 -0.91 -1.45 8.29
N PHE A 19 -1.15 -0.86 7.13
CA PHE A 19 -0.13 -0.48 6.15
C PHE A 19 -0.01 1.03 5.98
N LEU A 20 -0.73 1.83 6.77
CA LEU A 20 -0.73 3.30 6.68
C LEU A 20 0.61 3.94 7.09
N LYS A 21 1.41 3.26 7.91
CA LYS A 21 2.64 3.77 8.52
C LYS A 21 3.72 2.69 8.58
N PRO A 22 5.01 3.10 8.67
CA PRO A 22 6.08 2.14 8.92
C PRO A 22 5.81 1.35 10.21
N VAL A 23 6.02 0.04 10.15
CA VAL A 23 5.88 -0.84 11.33
C VAL A 23 6.88 -0.40 12.40
N SER A 24 6.38 -0.08 13.59
CA SER A 24 7.24 0.36 14.69
C SER A 24 7.82 -0.83 15.47
N LYS A 25 9.03 -0.67 16.00
CA LYS A 25 9.64 -1.66 16.92
C LYS A 25 8.80 -1.92 18.18
N LYS A 26 7.88 -1.01 18.53
CA LYS A 26 6.97 -1.21 19.66
C LYS A 26 5.89 -2.25 19.33
N GLU A 27 5.38 -2.23 18.09
CA GLU A 27 4.34 -3.16 17.63
C GLU A 27 4.93 -4.51 17.24
N ALA A 28 6.12 -4.49 16.64
CA ALA A 28 6.82 -5.68 16.15
C ALA A 28 8.33 -5.54 16.38
N PRO A 29 8.83 -5.94 17.56
CA PRO A 29 10.23 -5.73 17.96
C PRO A 29 11.27 -6.34 17.02
N ASP A 30 10.95 -7.49 16.40
CA ASP A 30 11.81 -8.27 15.51
C ASP A 30 11.52 -8.01 14.01
N TYR A 31 10.67 -7.03 13.68
CA TYR A 31 10.24 -6.80 12.30
C TYR A 31 11.41 -6.55 11.35
N LEU A 32 12.34 -5.64 11.73
CA LEU A 32 13.49 -5.29 10.90
C LEU A 32 14.62 -6.34 10.93
N ASP A 33 14.54 -7.30 11.86
CA ASP A 33 15.44 -8.45 11.87
C ASP A 33 15.04 -9.46 10.79
N ILE A 34 13.77 -9.49 10.41
CA ILE A 34 13.20 -10.39 9.40
C ILE A 34 13.06 -9.67 8.05
N ILE A 35 12.38 -8.52 8.03
CA ILE A 35 12.08 -7.74 6.83
C ILE A 35 13.21 -6.76 6.52
N LYS A 36 13.80 -6.87 5.33
CA LYS A 36 14.98 -6.10 4.92
C LYS A 36 14.68 -4.86 4.07
N ASP A 37 13.55 -4.86 3.36
CA ASP A 37 13.09 -3.72 2.56
C ASP A 37 11.65 -3.37 2.98
N PRO A 38 11.47 -2.70 4.14
CA PRO A 38 10.13 -2.35 4.64
C PRO A 38 9.46 -1.32 3.72
N MET A 39 8.14 -1.43 3.58
CA MET A 39 7.34 -0.48 2.80
C MET A 39 5.98 -0.24 3.47
N ASP A 40 5.44 0.96 3.28
CA ASP A 40 4.14 1.38 3.80
C ASP A 40 3.52 2.48 2.92
N LEU A 41 2.21 2.69 3.04
CA LEU A 41 1.45 3.63 2.22
C LEU A 41 1.83 5.09 2.44
N SER A 42 2.34 5.47 3.63
CA SER A 42 2.82 6.85 3.84
C SER A 42 4.15 7.10 3.15
N THR A 43 5.06 6.11 3.13
CA THR A 43 6.28 6.15 2.33
C THR A 43 5.95 6.23 0.85
N ILE A 44 5.06 5.38 0.34
CA ILE A 44 4.60 5.42 -1.06
C ILE A 44 4.03 6.78 -1.42
N ARG A 45 3.14 7.34 -0.59
CA ARG A 45 2.57 8.67 -0.80
C ARG A 45 3.65 9.75 -0.86
N ASP A 46 4.66 9.66 0.00
CA ASP A 46 5.75 10.64 0.01
C ASP A 46 6.65 10.50 -1.24
N LYS A 47 6.84 9.28 -1.76
CA LYS A 47 7.52 9.04 -3.06
C LYS A 47 6.73 9.62 -4.25
N VAL A 48 5.39 9.46 -4.27
CA VAL A 48 4.53 10.11 -5.28
C VAL A 48 4.72 11.63 -5.25
N ARG A 49 4.68 12.25 -4.06
CA ARG A 49 4.84 13.71 -3.92
C ARG A 49 6.20 14.23 -4.36
N ARG A 50 7.23 13.38 -4.30
CA ARG A 50 8.59 13.70 -4.75
C ARG A 50 8.84 13.30 -6.21
N MET A 51 7.81 12.83 -6.92
CA MET A 51 7.87 12.33 -8.30
C MET A 51 8.98 11.29 -8.51
N GLU A 52 9.12 10.36 -7.55
CA GLU A 52 10.15 9.31 -7.61
C GLU A 52 9.76 8.10 -8.46
N TYR A 53 8.48 7.95 -8.79
CA TYR A 53 8.00 6.89 -9.68
C TYR A 53 7.98 7.41 -11.11
N LYS A 54 8.58 6.65 -12.02
CA LYS A 54 8.55 6.99 -13.45
C LYS A 54 7.24 6.57 -14.08
N ASP A 55 6.73 5.43 -13.64
CA ASP A 55 5.51 4.82 -14.13
C ASP A 55 4.72 4.15 -13.02
N ARG A 56 3.52 3.69 -13.38
CA ARG A 56 2.64 2.94 -12.50
C ARG A 56 3.23 1.61 -12.04
N GLU A 57 4.15 1.01 -12.79
CA GLU A 57 4.76 -0.27 -12.42
C GLU A 57 5.72 -0.09 -11.25
N ASP A 58 6.49 1.00 -11.23
CA ASP A 58 7.32 1.37 -10.08
C ASP A 58 6.45 1.60 -8.82
N PHE A 59 5.31 2.26 -8.96
CA PHE A 59 4.35 2.45 -7.87
C PHE A 59 3.78 1.11 -7.38
N ARG A 60 3.29 0.28 -8.31
CA ARG A 60 2.71 -1.03 -8.03
C ARG A 60 3.72 -1.95 -7.34
N HIS A 61 4.99 -1.89 -7.74
CA HIS A 61 6.06 -2.66 -7.14
C HIS A 61 6.20 -2.37 -5.63
N ASP A 62 6.13 -1.11 -5.21
CA ASP A 62 6.17 -0.78 -3.78
C ASP A 62 4.91 -1.23 -3.03
N VAL A 63 3.73 -1.23 -3.66
CA VAL A 63 2.51 -1.84 -3.07
C VAL A 63 2.70 -3.35 -2.92
N PHE A 64 3.26 -4.03 -3.93
CA PHE A 64 3.53 -5.46 -3.88
C PHE A 64 4.53 -5.83 -2.77
N LYS A 65 5.51 -4.97 -2.47
CA LYS A 65 6.40 -5.17 -1.31
C LYS A 65 5.65 -5.18 0.02
N ILE A 66 4.58 -4.40 0.17
CA ILE A 66 3.73 -4.47 1.38
C ILE A 66 3.17 -5.88 1.52
N THR A 67 2.65 -6.47 0.44
CA THR A 67 2.13 -7.84 0.40
C THR A 67 3.21 -8.88 0.73
N LEU A 68 4.37 -8.83 0.07
CA LEU A 68 5.48 -9.75 0.35
C LEU A 68 5.94 -9.70 1.81
N ASN A 69 6.09 -8.49 2.35
CA ASN A 69 6.51 -8.29 3.73
C ASN A 69 5.45 -8.74 4.73
N ALA A 70 4.16 -8.53 4.40
CA ALA A 70 3.06 -9.00 5.22
C ALA A 70 3.07 -10.53 5.34
N HIS A 71 3.21 -11.25 4.23
CA HIS A 71 3.31 -12.71 4.22
C HIS A 71 4.53 -13.22 5.00
N ALA A 72 5.71 -12.70 4.67
CA ALA A 72 6.96 -13.14 5.28
C ALA A 72 6.95 -12.98 6.82
N TYR A 73 6.32 -11.92 7.34
CA TYR A 73 6.25 -11.67 8.77
C TYR A 73 5.03 -12.32 9.45
N ASN A 74 3.87 -12.38 8.78
CA ASN A 74 2.60 -12.70 9.44
C ASN A 74 2.02 -14.08 9.15
N ASP A 75 2.44 -14.84 8.13
CA ASP A 75 1.74 -16.10 7.77
C ASP A 75 1.71 -17.14 8.90
N GLY A 76 2.78 -17.24 9.68
CA GLY A 76 2.86 -18.09 10.87
C GLY A 76 2.41 -17.42 12.18
N ARG A 77 2.03 -16.14 12.14
CA ARG A 77 1.75 -15.31 13.34
C ARG A 77 0.31 -14.79 13.35
N ASN A 78 -0.07 -14.07 12.30
CA ASN A 78 -1.34 -13.37 12.12
C ASN A 78 -1.78 -13.46 10.64
N PRO A 79 -2.16 -14.63 10.12
CA PRO A 79 -2.41 -14.83 8.68
C PRO A 79 -3.52 -13.92 8.12
N GLY A 80 -4.44 -13.44 8.96
CA GLY A 80 -5.44 -12.46 8.55
C GLY A 80 -4.86 -11.13 8.07
N ILE A 81 -3.67 -10.72 8.54
CA ILE A 81 -3.00 -9.50 8.07
C ILE A 81 -2.48 -9.69 6.65
N SER A 82 -1.96 -10.87 6.31
CA SER A 82 -1.50 -11.18 4.94
C SER A 82 -2.65 -11.06 3.93
N LEU A 83 -3.82 -11.60 4.27
CA LEU A 83 -5.02 -11.50 3.43
C LEU A 83 -5.49 -10.05 3.20
N LEU A 84 -5.29 -9.16 4.18
CA LEU A 84 -5.58 -7.73 3.99
C LEU A 84 -4.57 -7.08 3.04
N ALA A 85 -3.31 -7.54 3.03
CA ALA A 85 -2.31 -7.05 2.08
C ALA A 85 -2.57 -7.55 0.65
N ASP A 86 -3.10 -8.76 0.49
CA ASP A 86 -3.59 -9.26 -0.81
C ASP A 86 -4.72 -8.38 -1.35
N GLN A 87 -5.72 -8.09 -0.51
CA GLN A 87 -6.84 -7.20 -0.86
C GLN A 87 -6.37 -5.78 -1.20
N LEU A 88 -5.34 -5.27 -0.52
CA LEU A 88 -4.74 -3.98 -0.83
C LEU A 88 -4.14 -3.96 -2.25
N LEU A 89 -3.41 -5.01 -2.61
CA LEU A 89 -2.80 -5.14 -3.94
C LEU A 89 -3.86 -5.31 -5.03
N GLU A 90 -4.89 -6.14 -4.81
CA GLU A 90 -6.01 -6.29 -5.74
C GLU A 90 -6.74 -4.96 -5.98
N LEU A 91 -6.99 -4.19 -4.92
CA LEU A 91 -7.58 -2.86 -5.06
C LEU A 91 -6.66 -1.89 -5.80
N SER A 92 -5.35 -1.95 -5.55
CA SER A 92 -4.36 -1.16 -6.28
C SER A 92 -4.40 -1.48 -7.78
N ASP A 93 -4.40 -2.77 -8.13
CA ASP A 93 -4.44 -3.23 -9.52
C ASP A 93 -5.71 -2.74 -10.22
N TYR A 94 -6.87 -2.91 -9.57
CA TYR A 94 -8.14 -2.40 -10.08
C TYR A 94 -8.07 -0.88 -10.34
N LEU A 95 -7.55 -0.09 -9.41
CA LEU A 95 -7.46 1.36 -9.58
C LEU A 95 -6.46 1.76 -10.67
N LEU A 96 -5.34 1.06 -10.81
CA LEU A 96 -4.38 1.33 -11.89
C LEU A 96 -5.00 1.05 -13.26
N ASP A 97 -5.78 -0.01 -13.38
CA ASP A 97 -6.44 -0.39 -14.63
C ASP A 97 -7.59 0.57 -14.98
N GLU A 98 -8.42 0.94 -14.00
CA GLU A 98 -9.50 1.93 -14.19
C GLU A 98 -8.98 3.31 -14.59
N ASN A 99 -7.75 3.66 -14.20
CA ASN A 99 -7.14 4.97 -14.49
C ASN A 99 -6.08 4.89 -15.60
N HIS A 100 -6.03 3.80 -16.38
CA HIS A 100 -4.89 3.51 -17.25
C HIS A 100 -4.59 4.58 -18.32
N GLU A 101 -5.62 5.22 -18.89
CA GLU A 101 -5.48 6.28 -19.91
C GLU A 101 -4.85 7.54 -19.30
N SER A 102 -5.40 8.02 -18.19
CA SER A 102 -4.89 9.19 -17.45
C SER A 102 -3.44 9.00 -16.98
N LEU A 103 -3.13 7.80 -16.49
CA LEU A 103 -1.77 7.44 -16.10
C LEU A 103 -0.83 7.44 -17.31
N ALA A 104 -1.26 6.96 -18.48
CA ALA A 104 -0.40 6.91 -19.67
C ALA A 104 -0.04 8.31 -20.18
N GLU A 105 -1.00 9.24 -20.14
CA GLU A 105 -0.75 10.65 -20.47
C GLU A 105 0.23 11.30 -19.48
N ALA A 106 0.06 11.04 -18.18
CA ALA A 106 0.94 11.57 -17.15
C ALA A 106 2.37 11.01 -17.26
N GLU A 107 2.52 9.71 -17.51
CA GLU A 107 3.79 9.01 -17.71
C GLU A 107 4.56 9.57 -18.92
N ALA A 108 3.87 9.76 -20.05
CA ALA A 108 4.47 10.35 -21.25
C ALA A 108 5.01 11.78 -21.01
N GLY A 109 4.39 12.55 -20.11
CA GLY A 109 4.84 13.89 -19.73
C GLY A 109 6.03 13.92 -18.76
N ILE A 110 6.36 12.81 -18.09
CA ILE A 110 7.54 12.69 -17.21
C ILE A 110 8.81 12.42 -18.04
N GLU A 111 8.68 11.72 -19.18
CA GLU A 111 9.80 11.40 -20.07
C GLU A 111 10.24 12.56 -20.98
N SER A 112 9.43 13.61 -21.11
CA SER A 112 9.66 14.78 -21.97
C SER A 112 10.42 15.92 -21.28
#